data_AF-A0A146KZG5-F1
#
_entry.id   AF-A0A146KZG5-F1
#
_cell.length_a   1.000
_cell.length_b   1.000
_cell.length_c   1.000
_cell.angle_alpha   90.00
_cell.angle_beta   90.00
_cell.angle_gamma   90.00
#
_symmetry.space_group_name_H-M   'P 1'
#
loop_
_entity.id
_entity.type
_entity.pdbx_description
1 polymer ?
#
loop_
_entity_poly.entity_id
_entity_poly.type
_entity_poly.pdbx_seq_one_letter_code
_entity_poly.pdbx_strand_id
1 'polypeptide(L)'
;MELVNTLVDTDQFDSMEITQLKRNLWFLNSLLNSNILGEEERKNYVELGLEVYNLITAHHVFKRSSTLLADNSKSPESDSSLALMRKWILYFEANLDADNFPSTQGILNVILDQLNAYPSRSADEVCSICGAGPEQEIIGELKNWRCSEQHEIPRCSISFLQCNMVPYYICRTCNVIAHPAIVESENQNTCIYCDGYLQLPDNMIGAT
;
A
#
# COMPACT_ATOMS: atom_id res chain seq x y z
N MET A 1 -13.06 21.51 -18.28
CA MET A 1 -11.82 20.86 -18.76
C MET A 1 -10.57 21.61 -18.30
N GLU A 2 -10.41 22.92 -18.55
CA GLU A 2 -9.22 23.68 -18.06
C GLU A 2 -8.97 23.61 -16.55
N LEU A 3 -10.04 23.56 -15.74
CA LEU A 3 -9.93 23.50 -14.28
C LEU A 3 -9.37 22.15 -13.77
N VAL A 4 -9.52 21.07 -14.55
CA VAL A 4 -9.03 19.74 -14.14
C VAL A 4 -7.56 19.56 -14.53
N ASN A 5 -7.16 20.09 -15.69
CA ASN A 5 -5.77 20.09 -16.16
C ASN A 5 -4.84 20.97 -15.30
N THR A 6 -5.40 21.96 -14.58
CA THR A 6 -4.61 22.79 -13.65
C THR A 6 -4.50 22.19 -12.24
N LEU A 7 -5.37 21.24 -11.88
CA LEU A 7 -5.40 20.64 -10.54
C LEU A 7 -4.56 19.37 -10.43
N VAL A 8 -4.30 18.72 -11.57
CA VAL A 8 -3.51 17.48 -11.64
C VAL A 8 -2.38 17.70 -12.64
N ASP A 9 -1.26 18.26 -12.15
CA ASP A 9 -0.03 18.32 -12.94
C ASP A 9 0.57 16.91 -13.02
N THR A 10 0.17 16.17 -14.05
CA THR A 10 0.49 14.75 -14.25
C THR A 10 1.97 14.52 -14.51
N ASP A 11 2.66 15.52 -15.07
CA ASP A 11 4.03 15.40 -15.58
C ASP A 11 5.08 15.43 -14.45
N GLN A 12 4.65 15.51 -13.19
CA GLN A 12 5.54 15.71 -12.03
C GLN A 12 5.31 14.76 -10.85
N PHE A 13 4.43 13.75 -10.97
CA PHE A 13 4.09 12.90 -9.82
C PHE A 13 5.30 12.27 -9.12
N ASP A 14 6.32 11.86 -9.88
CA ASP A 14 7.56 11.26 -9.36
C ASP A 14 8.31 12.17 -8.35
N SER A 15 8.16 13.48 -8.51
CA SER A 15 8.81 14.49 -7.67
C SER A 15 7.90 15.08 -6.57
N MET A 16 6.64 14.65 -6.52
CA MET A 16 5.68 15.19 -5.57
C MET A 16 5.92 14.63 -4.16
N GLU A 17 5.71 15.49 -3.18
CA GLU A 17 5.64 15.08 -1.79
C GLU A 17 4.43 14.16 -1.56
N ILE A 18 4.55 13.25 -0.60
CA ILE A 18 3.48 12.28 -0.29
C ILE A 18 2.12 12.94 0.01
N THR A 19 2.13 14.14 0.59
CA THR A 19 0.89 14.90 0.87
C THR A 19 0.22 15.41 -0.41
N GLN A 20 1.01 15.76 -1.44
CA GLN A 20 0.50 16.16 -2.74
C GLN A 20 -0.09 14.96 -3.49
N LEU A 21 0.60 13.82 -3.48
CA LEU A 21 0.10 12.56 -4.07
C LEU A 21 -1.24 12.14 -3.46
N LYS A 22 -1.35 12.12 -2.12
CA LYS A 22 -2.61 11.80 -1.42
C LYS A 22 -3.75 12.75 -1.79
N ARG A 23 -3.45 14.05 -1.90
CA ARG A 23 -4.43 15.05 -2.32
C ARG A 23 -4.89 14.80 -3.76
N ASN A 24 -3.97 14.50 -4.68
CA ASN A 24 -4.30 14.15 -6.07
C ASN A 24 -5.17 12.90 -6.13
N LEU A 25 -4.83 11.85 -5.38
CA LEU A 25 -5.65 10.63 -5.31
C LEU A 25 -7.07 10.92 -4.80
N TRP A 26 -7.22 11.79 -3.80
CA TRP A 26 -8.53 12.21 -3.31
C TRP A 26 -9.35 12.93 -4.38
N PHE A 27 -8.74 13.86 -5.13
CA PHE A 27 -9.40 14.55 -6.23
C PHE A 27 -9.82 13.59 -7.35
N LEU A 28 -8.93 12.69 -7.77
CA LEU A 28 -9.20 11.71 -8.81
C LEU A 28 -10.37 10.80 -8.41
N ASN A 29 -10.37 10.27 -7.18
CA ASN A 29 -11.48 9.47 -6.67
C ASN A 29 -12.79 10.27 -6.61
N SER A 30 -12.74 11.55 -6.26
CA SER A 30 -13.93 12.42 -6.22
C SER A 30 -14.50 12.66 -7.63
N LEU A 31 -13.63 12.86 -8.62
CA LEU A 31 -14.03 13.00 -10.03
C LEU A 31 -14.61 11.69 -10.58
N LEU A 32 -13.98 10.54 -10.30
CA LEU A 32 -14.47 9.24 -10.75
C LEU A 32 -15.83 8.87 -10.15
N ASN A 33 -16.10 9.30 -8.92
CA ASN A 33 -17.40 9.13 -8.27
C ASN A 33 -18.46 10.13 -8.74
N SER A 34 -18.08 11.12 -9.54
CA SER A 34 -19.02 12.05 -10.14
C SER A 34 -19.56 11.52 -11.47
N ASN A 35 -20.80 11.89 -11.80
CA ASN A 35 -21.46 11.52 -13.05
C ASN A 35 -21.16 12.49 -14.20
N ILE A 36 -20.06 13.24 -14.12
CA ILE A 36 -19.76 14.35 -15.05
C ILE A 36 -18.75 13.98 -16.15
N LEU A 37 -18.09 12.82 -16.03
CA LEU A 37 -17.03 12.38 -16.94
C LEU A 37 -17.59 11.53 -18.09
N GLY A 38 -17.09 11.76 -19.30
CA GLY A 38 -17.25 10.84 -20.43
C GLY A 38 -16.51 9.51 -20.22
N GLU A 39 -16.77 8.51 -21.07
CA GLU A 39 -16.14 7.18 -20.95
C GLU A 39 -14.61 7.22 -21.10
N GLU A 40 -14.11 7.95 -22.10
CA GLU A 40 -12.68 8.08 -22.36
C GLU A 40 -11.96 8.84 -21.24
N GLU A 41 -12.54 9.97 -20.78
CA GLU A 41 -12.02 10.73 -19.63
C GLU A 41 -11.97 9.85 -18.38
N ARG A 42 -13.03 9.10 -18.11
CA ARG A 42 -13.09 8.17 -16.97
C ARG A 42 -11.97 7.14 -17.03
N LYS A 43 -11.71 6.55 -18.20
CA LYS A 43 -10.62 5.59 -18.38
C LYS A 43 -9.26 6.23 -18.04
N ASN A 44 -8.99 7.42 -18.59
CA ASN A 44 -7.74 8.14 -18.32
C ASN A 44 -7.57 8.46 -16.84
N TYR A 45 -8.62 8.90 -16.15
CA TYR A 45 -8.56 9.18 -14.71
C TYR A 45 -8.42 7.93 -13.84
N VAL A 46 -8.91 6.77 -14.29
CA VAL A 46 -8.66 5.48 -13.61
C VAL A 46 -7.18 5.11 -13.71
N GLU A 47 -6.59 5.19 -14.91
CA GLU A 47 -5.16 4.91 -15.13
C GLU A 47 -4.29 5.85 -14.30
N LEU A 48 -4.62 7.15 -14.28
CA LEU A 48 -3.92 8.15 -13.48
C LEU A 48 -4.08 7.91 -11.97
N GLY A 49 -5.28 7.51 -11.53
CA GLY A 49 -5.54 7.15 -10.15
C GLY A 49 -4.72 5.95 -9.70
N LEU A 50 -4.54 4.96 -10.58
CA LEU A 50 -3.70 3.79 -10.32
C LEU A 50 -2.23 4.17 -10.20
N GLU A 51 -1.73 5.07 -11.05
CA GLU A 51 -0.36 5.56 -11.00
C GLU A 51 -0.06 6.29 -9.68
N VAL A 52 -0.91 7.24 -9.29
CA VAL A 52 -0.77 7.95 -8.01
C VAL A 52 -0.86 6.99 -6.82
N TYR A 53 -1.75 5.99 -6.89
CA TYR A 53 -1.89 4.96 -5.86
C TYR A 53 -0.63 4.10 -5.73
N ASN A 54 0.00 3.74 -6.85
CA ASN A 54 1.24 2.98 -6.87
C ASN A 54 2.41 3.80 -6.30
N LEU A 55 2.52 5.08 -6.63
CA LEU A 55 3.54 5.96 -6.05
C LEU A 55 3.38 6.11 -4.54
N ILE A 56 2.15 6.33 -4.04
CA ILE A 56 1.88 6.37 -2.59
C ILE A 56 2.30 5.04 -1.93
N THR A 57 2.00 3.92 -2.58
CA THR A 57 2.40 2.60 -2.09
C THR A 57 3.92 2.46 -2.06
N ALA A 58 4.63 2.85 -3.11
CA ALA A 58 6.09 2.81 -3.18
C ALA A 58 6.71 3.66 -2.06
N HIS A 59 6.26 4.91 -1.88
CA HIS A 59 6.68 5.77 -0.77
C HIS A 59 6.50 5.10 0.59
N HIS A 60 5.34 4.48 0.82
CA HIS A 60 5.05 3.78 2.08
C HIS A 60 5.98 2.58 2.28
N VAL A 61 6.13 1.73 1.24
CA VAL A 61 7.03 0.57 1.23
C VAL A 61 8.46 0.98 1.56
N PHE A 62 8.99 2.00 0.88
CA PHE A 62 10.36 2.47 1.09
C PHE A 62 10.54 3.02 2.50
N LYS A 63 9.62 3.90 2.95
CA LYS A 63 9.68 4.50 4.29
C LYS A 63 9.64 3.43 5.37
N ARG A 64 8.69 2.49 5.28
CA ARG A 64 8.53 1.41 6.26
C ARG A 64 9.74 0.48 6.25
N SER A 65 10.27 0.13 5.08
CA SER A 65 11.48 -0.70 4.98
C SER A 65 12.65 -0.05 5.73
N SER A 66 12.89 1.24 5.49
CA SER A 66 13.92 2.01 6.21
C SER A 66 13.70 2.01 7.72
N THR A 67 12.46 2.19 8.17
CA THR A 67 12.11 2.17 9.60
C THR A 67 12.39 0.79 10.22
N LEU A 68 11.94 -0.29 9.58
CA LEU A 68 12.14 -1.65 10.07
C LEU A 68 13.62 -2.09 10.03
N LEU A 69 14.38 -1.63 9.04
CA LEU A 69 15.83 -1.88 8.96
C LEU A 69 16.61 -1.13 10.04
N ALA A 70 16.16 0.06 10.42
CA ALA A 70 16.75 0.85 11.50
C ALA A 70 16.33 0.37 12.90
N ASP A 71 15.19 -0.31 13.00
CA ASP A 71 14.73 -0.87 14.26
C ASP A 71 15.49 -2.16 14.60
N ASN A 72 16.12 -2.16 15.78
CA ASN A 72 16.82 -3.33 16.29
C ASN A 72 15.87 -4.31 16.99
N SER A 73 14.60 -3.95 17.18
CA SER A 73 13.58 -4.80 17.76
C SER A 73 13.06 -5.80 16.71
N LYS A 74 13.27 -7.10 16.95
CA LYS A 74 12.95 -8.17 16.00
C LYS A 74 11.68 -8.91 16.39
N SER A 75 10.53 -8.29 16.16
CA SER A 75 9.28 -9.04 16.23
C SER A 75 9.11 -9.89 14.97
N PRO A 76 8.49 -11.08 15.07
CA PRO A 76 8.15 -11.89 13.89
C PRO A 76 7.30 -11.14 12.86
N GLU A 77 6.44 -10.23 13.31
CA GLU A 77 5.60 -9.37 12.48
C GLU A 77 6.43 -8.35 11.70
N SER A 78 7.46 -7.74 12.33
CA SER A 78 8.39 -6.82 11.68
C SER A 78 9.21 -7.54 10.60
N ASP A 79 9.76 -8.72 10.92
CA ASP A 79 10.54 -9.52 9.96
C ASP A 79 9.67 -9.96 8.77
N SER A 80 8.44 -10.41 9.04
CA SER A 80 7.48 -10.81 7.99
C SER A 80 7.04 -9.63 7.14
N SER A 81 6.78 -8.48 7.78
CA SER A 81 6.44 -7.24 7.07
C SER A 81 7.59 -6.80 6.18
N LEU A 82 8.83 -6.83 6.67
CA LEU A 82 10.03 -6.46 5.90
C LEU A 82 10.25 -7.41 4.71
N ALA A 83 10.04 -8.71 4.88
CA ALA A 83 10.09 -9.68 3.79
C ALA A 83 9.05 -9.37 2.69
N LEU A 84 7.83 -8.98 3.07
CA LEU A 84 6.81 -8.53 2.13
C LEU A 84 7.16 -7.20 1.47
N MET A 85 7.75 -6.24 2.19
CA MET A 85 8.21 -4.98 1.59
C MET A 85 9.26 -5.24 0.52
N ARG A 86 10.19 -6.18 0.75
CA ARG A 86 11.17 -6.59 -0.26
C ARG A 86 10.50 -7.14 -1.52
N LYS A 87 9.47 -7.97 -1.38
CA LYS A 87 8.67 -8.47 -2.51
C LYS A 87 8.03 -7.30 -3.29
N TRP A 88 7.44 -6.32 -2.60
CA TRP A 88 6.90 -5.11 -3.24
C TRP A 88 7.97 -4.26 -3.96
N ILE A 89 9.15 -4.13 -3.38
CA ILE A 89 10.27 -3.41 -4.00
C ILE A 89 10.70 -4.08 -5.30
N LEU A 90 10.82 -5.41 -5.32
CA LEU A 90 11.13 -6.16 -6.54
C LEU A 90 10.03 -6.06 -7.59
N TYR A 91 8.76 -6.00 -7.16
CA TYR A 91 7.65 -5.72 -8.07
C TYR A 91 7.76 -4.33 -8.70
N PHE A 92 8.05 -3.29 -7.91
CA PHE A 92 8.30 -1.96 -8.46
C PHE A 92 9.53 -1.94 -9.36
N GLU A 93 10.61 -2.63 -9.01
CA GLU A 93 11.82 -2.73 -9.86
C GLU A 93 11.48 -3.30 -11.24
N ALA A 94 10.60 -4.29 -11.31
CA ALA A 94 10.22 -4.94 -12.56
C ALA A 94 9.17 -4.18 -13.39
N ASN A 95 8.40 -3.27 -12.77
CA ASN A 95 7.23 -2.64 -13.41
C ASN A 95 7.26 -1.12 -13.44
N LEU A 96 8.19 -0.48 -12.72
CA LEU A 96 8.35 0.97 -12.73
C LEU A 96 9.08 1.38 -14.02
N ASP A 97 8.51 2.35 -14.73
CA ASP A 97 9.17 2.97 -15.86
C ASP A 97 10.24 3.95 -15.36
N ALA A 98 11.50 3.51 -15.32
CA ALA A 98 12.60 4.30 -14.79
C ALA A 98 12.85 5.61 -15.55
N ASP A 99 12.44 5.70 -16.82
CA ASP A 99 12.56 6.93 -17.61
C ASP A 99 11.52 7.97 -17.17
N ASN A 100 10.33 7.51 -16.78
CA ASN A 100 9.24 8.35 -16.29
C ASN A 100 9.29 8.61 -14.77
N PHE A 101 9.92 7.72 -13.99
CA PHE A 101 9.99 7.81 -12.52
C PHE A 101 11.43 7.72 -11.95
N PRO A 102 12.37 8.59 -12.38
CA PRO A 102 13.77 8.49 -11.99
C PRO A 102 14.03 8.70 -10.49
N SER A 103 13.23 9.54 -9.82
CA SER A 103 13.37 9.84 -8.38
C SER A 103 12.93 8.64 -7.54
N THR A 104 11.77 8.06 -7.86
CA THR A 104 11.26 6.84 -7.24
C THR A 104 12.25 5.68 -7.46
N GLN A 105 12.78 5.53 -8.68
CA GLN A 105 13.80 4.53 -9.00
C GLN A 105 15.09 4.72 -8.18
N GLY A 106 15.53 5.96 -7.99
CA GLY A 106 16.70 6.27 -7.17
C GLY A 106 16.54 5.81 -5.72
N ILE A 107 15.39 6.09 -5.10
CA ILE A 107 15.09 5.65 -3.73
C ILE A 107 14.98 4.12 -3.67
N LEU A 108 14.30 3.51 -4.65
CA LEU A 108 14.16 2.06 -4.77
C LEU A 108 15.52 1.37 -4.69
N ASN A 109 16.48 1.80 -5.51
CA ASN A 109 17.82 1.21 -5.57
C ASN A 109 18.53 1.27 -4.20
N VAL A 110 18.45 2.42 -3.52
CA VAL A 110 19.05 2.60 -2.19
C VAL A 110 18.46 1.63 -1.15
N ILE A 111 17.13 1.50 -1.13
CA ILE A 111 16.47 0.59 -0.16
C ILE A 111 16.75 -0.87 -0.51
N LEU A 112 16.75 -1.22 -1.79
CA LEU A 112 17.05 -2.58 -2.24
C LEU A 112 18.47 -2.99 -1.84
N ASP A 113 19.45 -2.11 -1.97
CA ASP A 113 20.82 -2.35 -1.50
C ASP A 113 20.88 -2.63 0.01
N GLN A 114 20.14 -1.85 0.81
CA GLN A 114 20.06 -2.06 2.25
C GLN A 114 19.40 -3.41 2.60
N LEU A 115 18.33 -3.78 1.89
CA LEU A 115 17.66 -5.07 2.05
C LEU A 115 18.52 -6.25 1.62
N ASN A 116 19.34 -6.09 0.59
CA ASN A 116 20.28 -7.11 0.13
C ASN A 116 21.39 -7.35 1.14
N ALA A 117 21.82 -6.31 1.87
CA ALA A 117 22.76 -6.43 2.97
C ALA A 117 22.15 -7.06 4.25
N TYR A 118 20.82 -7.10 4.36
CA TYR A 118 20.12 -7.66 5.50
C TYR A 118 19.85 -9.17 5.31
N PRO A 119 20.41 -10.05 6.16
CA PRO A 119 20.16 -11.49 6.09
C PRO A 119 18.73 -11.81 6.55
N SER A 120 17.77 -11.72 5.64
CA SER A 120 16.38 -12.08 5.90
C SER A 120 16.15 -13.58 5.69
N ARG A 121 15.47 -14.20 6.65
CA ARG A 121 14.88 -15.54 6.49
C ARG A 121 13.43 -15.33 6.05
N SER A 122 13.21 -15.18 4.75
CA SER A 122 11.85 -15.18 4.22
C SER A 122 11.30 -16.61 4.30
N ALA A 123 10.35 -16.87 5.19
CA ALA A 123 9.44 -18.00 5.02
C ALA A 123 8.34 -17.54 4.06
N ASP A 124 7.99 -18.39 3.10
CA ASP A 124 6.87 -18.09 2.22
C ASP A 124 5.58 -17.98 3.04
N GLU A 125 4.82 -16.93 2.73
CA GLU A 125 3.54 -16.69 3.38
C GLU A 125 2.56 -17.81 3.00
N VAL A 126 1.93 -18.43 4.01
CA VAL A 126 0.90 -19.46 3.84
C VAL A 126 -0.48 -18.92 4.18
N CYS A 127 -1.51 -19.62 3.73
CA CYS A 127 -2.90 -19.29 3.99
C CYS A 127 -3.18 -19.43 5.48
N SER A 128 -3.61 -18.36 6.12
CA SER A 128 -4.03 -18.43 7.51
C SER A 128 -5.36 -19.20 7.73
N ILE A 129 -6.08 -19.54 6.67
CA ILE A 129 -7.31 -20.36 6.72
C ILE A 129 -6.99 -21.86 6.55
N CYS A 130 -6.23 -22.24 5.52
CA CYS A 130 -6.01 -23.66 5.17
C CYS A 130 -4.55 -24.12 5.17
N GLY A 131 -3.58 -23.23 5.44
CA GLY A 131 -2.15 -23.54 5.41
C GLY A 131 -1.55 -23.74 4.02
N ALA A 132 -2.36 -23.66 2.95
CA ALA A 132 -1.86 -23.76 1.57
C ALA A 132 -0.97 -22.57 1.19
N GLY A 133 -0.01 -22.80 0.31
CA GLY A 133 0.84 -21.74 -0.23
C GLY A 133 0.07 -20.75 -1.13
N PRO A 134 0.77 -19.71 -1.63
CA PRO A 134 0.17 -18.77 -2.57
C PRO A 134 -0.24 -19.47 -3.87
N GLU A 135 -1.35 -19.05 -4.47
CA GLU A 135 -1.77 -19.55 -5.80
C GLU A 135 -0.73 -19.19 -6.87
N GLN A 136 -0.27 -17.94 -6.79
CA GLN A 136 0.79 -17.34 -7.57
C GLN A 136 1.41 -16.24 -6.70
N GLU A 137 2.68 -15.91 -6.93
CA GLU A 137 3.35 -14.79 -6.29
C GLU A 137 2.86 -13.45 -6.90
N ILE A 138 1.55 -13.22 -6.91
CA ILE A 138 0.93 -12.00 -7.45
C ILE A 138 1.17 -10.88 -6.44
N ILE A 139 2.33 -10.26 -6.57
CA ILE A 139 2.58 -8.93 -6.05
C ILE A 139 1.94 -7.98 -7.07
N GLY A 140 0.98 -7.16 -6.63
CA GLY A 140 0.18 -6.30 -7.51
C GLY A 140 -1.25 -6.09 -6.98
N GLU A 141 -1.84 -7.12 -6.36
CA GLU A 141 -3.10 -6.96 -5.60
C GLU A 141 -2.80 -6.54 -4.16
N LEU A 142 -2.72 -5.22 -3.95
CA LEU A 142 -2.40 -4.62 -2.64
C LEU A 142 -3.42 -4.93 -1.54
N LYS A 143 -4.65 -5.26 -1.94
CA LYS A 143 -5.78 -5.38 -1.02
C LYS A 143 -5.96 -6.79 -0.47
N ASN A 144 -5.61 -7.83 -1.22
CA ASN A 144 -5.87 -9.22 -0.86
C ASN A 144 -4.69 -10.12 -1.20
N TRP A 145 -4.51 -11.17 -0.40
CA TRP A 145 -3.67 -12.31 -0.69
C TRP A 145 -4.55 -13.52 -1.02
N ARG A 146 -4.12 -14.37 -1.96
CA ARG A 146 -4.87 -15.54 -2.40
C ARG A 146 -4.02 -16.81 -2.38
N CYS A 147 -4.54 -17.87 -1.76
CA CYS A 147 -3.89 -19.19 -1.74
C CYS A 147 -4.30 -20.06 -2.93
N SER A 148 -3.58 -21.16 -3.16
CA SER A 148 -3.92 -22.16 -4.19
C SER A 148 -5.35 -22.73 -4.08
N GLU A 149 -5.92 -22.70 -2.87
CA GLU A 149 -7.31 -23.11 -2.58
C GLU A 149 -8.34 -21.97 -2.77
N GLN A 150 -7.96 -20.86 -3.39
CA GLN A 150 -8.83 -19.71 -3.71
C GLN A 150 -9.39 -18.93 -2.50
N HIS A 151 -8.88 -19.13 -1.29
CA HIS A 151 -9.22 -18.22 -0.18
C HIS A 151 -8.60 -16.85 -0.40
N GLU A 152 -9.41 -15.81 -0.33
CA GLU A 152 -8.98 -14.41 -0.34
C GLU A 152 -8.91 -13.87 1.08
N ILE A 153 -7.75 -13.31 1.44
CA ILE A 153 -7.48 -12.79 2.78
C ILE A 153 -7.00 -11.35 2.63
N PRO A 154 -7.67 -10.38 3.26
CA PRO A 154 -7.33 -9.00 3.03
C PRO A 154 -5.98 -8.66 3.67
N ARG A 155 -5.23 -7.72 3.11
CA ARG A 155 -3.91 -7.31 3.59
C ARG A 155 -4.00 -6.04 4.43
N CYS A 156 -3.17 -5.98 5.47
CA CYS A 156 -2.94 -4.75 6.22
C CYS A 156 -2.33 -3.69 5.30
N SER A 157 -2.95 -2.52 5.17
CA SER A 157 -2.41 -1.43 4.35
C SER A 157 -1.11 -0.84 4.90
N ILE A 158 -0.75 -1.14 6.16
CA ILE A 158 0.48 -0.65 6.78
C ILE A 158 1.60 -1.69 6.65
N SER A 159 1.36 -2.94 7.05
CA SER A 159 2.40 -3.98 7.11
C SER A 159 2.41 -4.96 5.94
N PHE A 160 1.37 -4.93 5.10
CA PHE A 160 1.01 -5.92 4.08
C PHE A 160 0.78 -7.35 4.57
N LEU A 161 0.92 -7.64 5.86
CA LEU A 161 0.56 -8.94 6.41
C LEU A 161 -0.91 -9.27 6.14
N GLN A 162 -1.23 -10.56 5.98
CA GLN A 162 -2.61 -11.03 6.02
C GLN A 162 -3.33 -10.53 7.29
N CYS A 163 -4.50 -9.93 7.11
CA CYS A 163 -5.42 -9.56 8.18
C CYS A 163 -6.46 -10.68 8.35
N ASN A 164 -6.09 -11.71 9.08
CA ASN A 164 -6.98 -12.81 9.45
C ASN A 164 -7.68 -12.61 10.80
N MET A 165 -7.39 -11.50 11.49
CA MET A 165 -7.96 -11.17 12.79
C MET A 165 -9.18 -10.26 12.67
N VAL A 166 -10.19 -10.53 13.50
CA VAL A 166 -11.37 -9.68 13.67
C VAL A 166 -11.47 -9.27 15.14
N PRO A 167 -11.68 -7.98 15.47
CA PRO A 167 -11.85 -6.86 14.53
C PRO A 167 -10.54 -6.41 13.88
N TYR A 168 -10.63 -5.75 12.72
CA TYR A 168 -9.53 -5.02 12.08
C TYR A 168 -9.89 -3.54 11.97
N TYR A 169 -8.90 -2.66 11.87
CA TYR A 169 -9.14 -1.24 11.64
C TYR A 169 -9.51 -0.98 10.18
N ILE A 170 -10.39 -0.02 9.92
CA ILE A 170 -10.86 0.36 8.59
C ILE A 170 -10.74 1.88 8.42
N CYS A 171 -10.24 2.33 7.28
CA CYS A 171 -10.34 3.72 6.87
C CYS A 171 -11.72 4.00 6.27
N ARG A 172 -12.55 4.85 6.88
CA ARG A 172 -13.89 5.17 6.33
C ARG A 172 -13.87 5.92 5.00
N THR A 173 -12.73 6.51 4.63
CA THR A 173 -12.60 7.29 3.39
C THR A 173 -12.36 6.40 2.18
N CYS A 174 -11.44 5.42 2.28
CA CYS A 174 -11.04 4.58 1.15
C CYS A 174 -11.18 3.07 1.40
N ASN A 175 -11.77 2.67 2.53
CA ASN A 175 -12.08 1.29 2.91
C ASN A 175 -10.89 0.32 2.96
N VAL A 176 -9.65 0.83 2.99
CA VAL A 176 -8.49 -0.02 3.27
C VAL A 176 -8.49 -0.44 4.73
N ILE A 177 -7.92 -1.60 4.99
CA ILE A 177 -7.90 -2.20 6.32
C ILE A 177 -6.50 -2.17 6.92
N ALA A 178 -6.40 -2.21 8.24
CA ALA A 178 -5.14 -2.31 8.95
C ALA A 178 -5.23 -3.29 10.12
N HIS A 179 -4.14 -4.00 10.34
CA HIS A 179 -4.00 -4.99 11.39
C HIS A 179 -3.93 -4.29 12.77
N PRO A 180 -4.77 -4.66 13.77
CA PRO A 180 -4.82 -4.00 15.07
C PRO A 180 -3.46 -3.91 15.76
N ALA A 181 -2.72 -5.03 15.81
CA ALA A 181 -1.40 -5.06 16.44
C ALA A 181 -0.42 -4.06 15.84
N ILE A 182 -0.51 -3.78 14.53
CA ILE A 182 0.34 -2.80 13.85
C ILE A 182 -0.10 -1.38 14.20
N VAL A 183 -1.41 -1.10 14.13
CA VAL A 183 -1.96 0.21 14.46
C VAL A 183 -1.64 0.61 15.89
N GLU A 184 -1.80 -0.32 16.83
CA GLU A 184 -1.62 -0.10 18.26
C GLU A 184 -0.13 -0.01 18.65
N SER A 185 0.70 -0.96 18.22
CA SER A 185 2.12 -0.98 18.62
C SER A 185 2.94 0.14 17.98
N GLU A 186 2.61 0.54 16.76
CA GLU A 186 3.33 1.59 16.02
C GLU A 186 2.66 2.97 16.15
N ASN A 187 1.55 3.06 16.90
CA ASN A 187 0.71 4.27 17.01
C ASN A 187 0.33 4.87 15.63
N GLN A 188 0.14 4.00 14.63
CA GLN A 188 -0.15 4.36 13.25
C GLN A 188 -1.66 4.36 13.01
N ASN A 189 -2.34 5.42 13.44
CA ASN A 189 -3.79 5.56 13.39
C ASN A 189 -4.33 6.26 12.14
N THR A 190 -3.48 6.58 11.17
CA THR A 190 -3.85 7.24 9.90
C THR A 190 -3.61 6.33 8.70
N CYS A 191 -4.53 6.43 7.73
CA CYS A 191 -4.47 5.69 6.47
C CYS A 191 -3.32 6.18 5.58
N ILE A 192 -2.56 5.22 5.03
CA ILE A 192 -1.41 5.51 4.15
C ILE A 192 -1.80 6.16 2.83
N TYR A 193 -3.07 6.09 2.42
CA TYR A 193 -3.56 6.56 1.12
C TYR A 193 -4.28 7.91 1.16
N CYS A 194 -4.88 8.28 2.28
CA CYS A 194 -5.74 9.47 2.35
C CYS A 194 -5.65 10.25 3.66
N ASP A 195 -4.77 9.85 4.58
CA ASP A 195 -4.64 10.43 5.93
C ASP A 195 -5.92 10.38 6.78
N GLY A 196 -6.98 9.72 6.31
CA GLY A 196 -8.19 9.45 7.08
C GLY A 196 -7.90 8.54 8.28
N TYR A 197 -8.63 8.75 9.37
CA TYR A 197 -8.47 7.93 10.57
C TYR A 197 -8.84 6.47 10.31
N LEU A 198 -7.98 5.59 10.80
CA LEU A 198 -8.25 4.17 10.94
C LEU A 198 -9.08 3.97 12.20
N GLN A 199 -10.22 3.31 12.07
CA GLN A 199 -11.14 3.08 13.18
C GLN A 199 -11.59 1.62 13.24
N LEU A 200 -11.86 1.12 14.43
CA LEU A 200 -12.56 -0.14 14.59
C LEU A 200 -14.01 0.01 14.07
N PRO A 201 -14.63 -1.07 13.57
CA PRO A 201 -16.03 -1.06 13.15
C PRO A 201 -16.97 -0.58 14.27
N ASP A 202 -17.99 0.21 13.92
CA ASP A 202 -18.93 0.84 14.87
C ASP A 202 -19.62 -0.15 15.81
N ASN A 203 -19.86 -1.37 15.36
CA ASN A 203 -20.46 -2.44 16.15
C ASN A 203 -19.55 -3.01 17.25
N MET A 204 -18.29 -2.55 17.35
CA MET A 204 -17.32 -2.97 18.36
C MET A 204 -16.92 -1.85 19.33
N ILE A 205 -17.44 -0.62 19.15
CA ILE A 205 -17.15 0.55 20.02
C ILE A 205 -17.95 0.50 21.36
N GLY A 206 -18.71 -0.57 21.61
CA GLY A 206 -19.64 -0.67 22.74
C GLY A 206 -19.51 -1.90 23.65
N ALA A 207 -18.39 -2.62 23.63
CA ALA A 207 -18.14 -3.72 24.57
C ALA A 207 -17.15 -3.29 25.66
N THR A 208 -17.60 -2.41 26.55
CA THR A 208 -16.96 -2.16 27.86
C THR A 208 -17.95 -2.50 28.96
#